data_AF-A0A838JFT8-F1
#
_entry.id   AF-A0A838JFT8-F1
#
_cell.length_a   1.000
_cell.length_b   1.000
_cell.length_c   1.000
_cell.angle_alpha   90.00
_cell.angle_beta   90.00
_cell.angle_gamma   90.00
#
_symmetry.space_group_name_H-M   'P 1'
#
loop_
_entity.id
_entity.type
_entity.pdbx_description
1 polymer ?
#
loop_
_entity_poly.entity_id
_entity_poly.type
_entity_poly.pdbx_seq_one_letter_code
_entity_poly.pdbx_strand_id
1 'polypeptide(L)'
;MDEADEKANRGWPLLRVTTFGEFTIERLVPSPPHIQVPHYVHLPWEDVNSRSTALTMLKILLCRSGRRASKEELIAAIWDSHQEAINTAHILDTAASLLRRHILRTYSGESLLITLKGGGETSFKLPPQHYLWVDADALLASSSQATEVEQEGRDPLPYLEAAHTLVRGEFLDEDLDAKWSQGKRLVVNGARHRVLYRLVELYVGKQQMNRAEELLFNFLVDNPTDEDALCQLMLLLAEKERRHEALNIYRYVANILHDEKREPATYTQSLVNQIQHGLSLQEDSATYSTLNANDLLIFPLVIQVERRLARNLV
;
A
#
# COMPACT_ATOMS: atom_id res chain seq x y z
N MET A 1 -24.07 -23.82 6.44
CA MET A 1 -24.17 -22.40 6.81
C MET A 1 -25.65 -22.13 6.86
N ASP A 2 -26.21 -22.06 8.06
CA ASP A 2 -27.65 -21.92 8.25
C ASP A 2 -28.05 -20.49 7.87
N GLU A 3 -29.13 -20.34 7.09
CA GLU A 3 -29.69 -19.04 6.64
C GLU A 3 -30.05 -18.10 7.82
N ALA A 4 -30.06 -18.62 9.05
CA ALA A 4 -30.34 -17.88 10.28
C ALA A 4 -29.15 -17.01 10.75
N ASP A 5 -27.90 -17.44 10.57
CA ASP A 5 -26.71 -16.67 10.98
C ASP A 5 -26.32 -15.59 9.95
N GLU A 6 -26.69 -15.80 8.68
CA GLU A 6 -26.49 -14.83 7.59
C GLU A 6 -27.40 -13.59 7.73
N LYS A 7 -28.56 -13.74 8.41
CA LYS A 7 -29.51 -12.63 8.65
C LYS A 7 -29.18 -11.76 9.85
N ALA A 8 -28.30 -12.18 10.76
CA ALA A 8 -27.93 -11.41 11.96
C ALA A 8 -26.69 -10.54 11.76
N ASN A 9 -25.84 -10.85 10.76
CA ASN A 9 -24.59 -10.14 10.54
C ASN A 9 -24.78 -9.01 9.52
N ARG A 10 -24.80 -7.75 9.98
CA ARG A 10 -25.12 -6.52 9.22
C ARG A 10 -24.09 -6.13 8.13
N GLY A 11 -23.52 -7.09 7.40
CA GLY A 11 -22.47 -6.85 6.41
C GLY A 11 -21.09 -6.53 7.01
N TRP A 12 -20.90 -6.78 8.31
CA TRP A 12 -19.61 -6.57 8.98
C TRP A 12 -18.72 -7.81 8.90
N PRO A 13 -17.39 -7.64 8.73
CA PRO A 13 -16.47 -8.76 8.72
C PRO A 13 -16.43 -9.44 10.09
N LEU A 14 -16.37 -10.77 10.09
CA LEU A 14 -16.35 -11.60 11.29
C LEU A 14 -15.03 -11.47 12.06
N LEU A 15 -13.95 -11.23 11.33
CA LEU A 15 -12.62 -10.96 11.85
C LEU A 15 -12.01 -9.74 11.15
N ARG A 16 -11.20 -8.99 11.89
CA ARG A 16 -10.34 -7.94 11.36
C ARG A 16 -8.88 -8.28 11.66
N VAL A 17 -8.02 -8.06 10.69
CA VAL A 17 -6.58 -8.20 10.83
C VAL A 17 -5.94 -6.87 10.44
N THR A 18 -5.15 -6.33 11.35
CA THR A 18 -4.29 -5.18 11.11
C THR A 18 -2.90 -5.70 10.78
N THR A 19 -2.34 -5.23 9.68
CA THR A 19 -1.01 -5.60 9.18
C THR A 19 -0.09 -4.40 8.98
N PHE A 20 -0.59 -3.16 9.04
CA PHE A 20 0.27 -1.96 9.07
C PHE A 20 0.58 -1.54 10.51
N GLY A 21 1.83 -1.68 10.92
CA GLY A 21 2.26 -1.59 12.31
C GLY A 21 2.00 -2.90 13.06
N GLU A 22 1.66 -2.79 14.36
CA GLU A 22 1.44 -3.95 15.22
C GLU A 22 0.42 -4.93 14.62
N PHE A 23 0.85 -6.18 14.43
CA PHE A 23 0.00 -7.22 13.87
C PHE A 23 -1.09 -7.61 14.86
N THR A 24 -2.34 -7.18 14.61
CA THR A 24 -3.46 -7.44 15.53
C THR A 24 -4.59 -8.21 14.86
N ILE A 25 -5.27 -9.03 15.65
CA ILE A 25 -6.48 -9.76 15.22
C ILE A 25 -7.62 -9.44 16.18
N GLU A 26 -8.74 -9.04 15.60
CA GLU A 26 -9.96 -8.73 16.34
C GLU A 26 -11.12 -9.59 15.85
N ARG A 27 -12.00 -9.98 16.77
CA ARG A 27 -13.20 -10.77 16.46
C ARG A 27 -14.47 -9.99 16.74
N LEU A 28 -15.41 -10.08 15.80
CA LEU A 28 -16.75 -9.55 15.98
C LEU A 28 -17.46 -10.34 17.09
N VAL A 29 -17.97 -9.63 18.09
CA VAL A 29 -18.78 -10.22 19.17
C VAL A 29 -20.23 -9.74 19.10
N PRO A 30 -21.20 -10.57 19.52
CA PRO A 30 -22.60 -10.16 19.57
C PRO A 30 -22.75 -8.87 20.36
N SER A 31 -23.30 -7.85 19.71
CA SER A 31 -23.61 -6.58 20.34
C SER A 31 -25.03 -6.63 20.91
N PRO A 32 -25.30 -6.04 22.08
CA PRO A 32 -26.65 -5.89 22.60
C PRO A 32 -27.57 -5.21 21.56
N PRO A 33 -28.88 -5.51 21.55
CA PRO A 33 -29.79 -5.04 20.49
C PRO A 33 -29.91 -3.51 20.37
N HIS A 34 -29.49 -2.75 21.38
CA HIS A 34 -29.47 -1.28 21.39
C HIS A 34 -28.17 -0.66 20.86
N ILE A 35 -27.10 -1.44 20.67
CA ILE A 35 -25.83 -0.96 20.10
C ILE A 35 -25.87 -1.18 18.59
N GLN A 36 -25.82 -0.09 17.82
CA GLN A 36 -25.90 -0.16 16.35
C GLN A 36 -24.54 -0.36 15.66
N VAL A 37 -23.44 -0.16 16.39
CA VAL A 37 -22.06 -0.26 15.90
C VAL A 37 -21.50 -1.66 16.21
N PRO A 38 -20.78 -2.32 15.29
CA PRO A 38 -20.17 -3.61 15.58
C PRO A 38 -19.11 -3.51 16.68
N HIS A 39 -19.19 -4.39 17.67
CA HIS A 39 -18.18 -4.49 18.72
C HIS A 39 -17.15 -5.58 18.37
N TYR A 40 -15.86 -5.22 18.42
CA TYR A 40 -14.74 -6.11 18.17
C TYR A 40 -13.90 -6.27 19.44
N VAL A 41 -13.43 -7.49 19.68
CA VAL A 41 -12.56 -7.82 20.82
C VAL A 41 -11.22 -8.31 20.28
N HIS A 42 -10.12 -7.71 20.79
CA HIS A 42 -8.76 -8.17 20.51
C HIS A 42 -8.56 -9.60 21.01
N LEU A 43 -7.96 -10.43 20.16
CA LEU A 43 -7.56 -11.78 20.54
C LEU A 43 -6.14 -11.73 21.11
N PRO A 44 -5.90 -11.97 22.41
CA PRO A 44 -4.54 -12.04 22.94
C PRO A 44 -3.79 -13.27 22.37
N TRP A 45 -2.53 -13.10 21.94
CA TRP A 45 -1.71 -14.16 21.34
C TRP A 45 -0.39 -14.40 22.09
N GLU A 46 -0.43 -14.79 23.36
CA GLU A 46 0.82 -15.05 24.11
C GLU A 46 1.49 -16.41 23.84
N ASP A 47 2.81 -16.40 23.99
CA ASP A 47 3.88 -17.29 23.50
C ASP A 47 3.70 -18.80 23.71
N VAL A 48 3.36 -19.51 22.64
CA VAL A 48 3.65 -20.95 22.49
C VAL A 48 4.16 -21.22 21.09
N ASN A 49 5.23 -22.00 20.94
CA ASN A 49 5.90 -22.28 19.66
C ASN A 49 4.94 -22.82 18.55
N SER A 50 3.93 -23.62 18.90
CA SER A 50 2.91 -24.05 17.94
C SER A 50 1.94 -22.93 17.52
N ARG A 51 1.78 -21.89 18.36
CA ARG A 51 0.98 -20.70 18.07
C ARG A 51 1.76 -19.69 17.23
N SER A 52 3.08 -19.57 17.39
CA SER A 52 3.92 -18.77 16.48
C SER A 52 3.85 -19.33 15.06
N THR A 53 3.98 -20.65 14.87
CA THR A 53 3.79 -21.28 13.54
C THR A 53 2.40 -21.04 12.96
N ALA A 54 1.35 -21.05 13.79
CA ALA A 54 -0.01 -20.74 13.35
C ALA A 54 -0.15 -19.30 12.84
N LEU A 55 0.44 -18.34 13.55
CA LEU A 55 0.47 -16.93 13.11
C LEU A 55 1.30 -16.76 11.84
N THR A 56 2.48 -17.39 11.74
CA THR A 56 3.28 -17.37 10.50
C THR A 56 2.49 -17.96 9.33
N MET A 57 1.80 -19.08 9.52
CA MET A 57 0.92 -19.67 8.51
C MET A 57 -0.19 -18.70 8.08
N LEU A 58 -0.82 -17.99 9.02
CA LEU A 58 -1.81 -16.96 8.72
C LEU A 58 -1.20 -15.81 7.90
N LYS A 59 -0.07 -15.24 8.35
CA LYS A 59 0.64 -14.16 7.67
C LYS A 59 1.05 -14.56 6.24
N ILE A 60 1.58 -15.79 6.05
CA ILE A 60 1.88 -16.33 4.71
C ILE A 60 0.62 -16.40 3.85
N LEU A 61 -0.48 -16.95 4.36
CA LEU A 61 -1.72 -17.03 3.60
C LEU A 61 -2.24 -15.63 3.21
N LEU A 62 -2.09 -14.61 4.07
CA LEU A 62 -2.42 -13.22 3.76
C LEU A 62 -1.56 -12.63 2.63
N CYS A 63 -0.30 -13.06 2.52
CA CYS A 63 0.61 -12.63 1.45
C CYS A 63 0.38 -13.34 0.11
N ARG A 64 -0.34 -14.48 0.07
CA ARG A 64 -0.52 -15.27 -1.15
C ARG A 64 -1.70 -14.79 -1.99
N SER A 65 -1.56 -14.97 -3.31
CA SER A 65 -2.64 -14.77 -4.27
C SER A 65 -3.88 -15.58 -3.88
N GLY A 66 -5.05 -14.93 -3.89
CA GLY A 66 -6.32 -15.56 -3.51
C GLY A 66 -6.39 -16.06 -2.07
N ARG A 67 -5.45 -15.62 -1.22
CA ARG A 67 -5.25 -16.04 0.16
C ARG A 67 -5.17 -17.56 0.34
N ARG A 68 -4.49 -18.22 -0.59
CA ARG A 68 -4.42 -19.69 -0.69
C ARG A 68 -2.96 -20.15 -0.81
N ALA A 69 -2.65 -21.26 -0.16
CA ALA A 69 -1.39 -21.99 -0.36
C ALA A 69 -1.59 -23.49 -0.17
N SER A 70 -0.80 -24.31 -0.87
CA SER A 70 -0.71 -25.74 -0.60
C SER A 70 0.07 -26.05 0.68
N LYS A 71 -0.06 -27.28 1.17
CA LYS A 71 0.68 -27.75 2.34
C LYS A 71 2.18 -27.67 2.10
N GLU A 72 2.62 -28.05 0.91
CA GLU A 72 4.00 -28.02 0.44
C GLU A 72 4.54 -26.58 0.38
N GLU A 73 3.78 -25.65 -0.19
CA GLU A 73 4.14 -24.23 -0.24
C GLU A 73 4.27 -23.60 1.15
N LEU A 74 3.39 -23.97 2.08
CA LEU A 74 3.43 -23.49 3.47
C LEU A 74 4.64 -24.06 4.22
N ILE A 75 4.93 -25.36 4.06
CA ILE A 75 6.09 -25.99 4.69
C ILE A 75 7.38 -25.30 4.21
N ALA A 76 7.52 -25.13 2.89
CA ALA A 76 8.70 -24.50 2.30
C ALA A 76 8.86 -23.03 2.71
N ALA A 77 7.77 -22.31 2.96
CA ALA A 77 7.80 -20.92 3.37
C ALA A 77 8.09 -20.72 4.88
N ILE A 78 7.59 -21.62 5.74
CA ILE A 78 7.78 -21.53 7.20
C ILE A 78 9.15 -22.06 7.61
N TRP A 79 9.54 -23.22 7.06
CA TRP A 79 10.83 -23.83 7.32
C TRP A 79 11.64 -23.69 6.03
N ASP A 80 12.54 -22.70 5.99
CA ASP A 80 13.46 -22.53 4.87
C ASP A 80 14.09 -23.89 4.55
N SER A 81 14.19 -24.22 3.25
CA SER A 81 14.62 -25.53 2.74
C SER A 81 15.98 -26.02 3.25
N HIS A 82 16.72 -25.17 3.97
CA HIS A 82 18.01 -25.45 4.60
C HIS A 82 17.91 -25.96 6.05
N GLN A 83 16.73 -25.97 6.67
CA GLN A 83 16.50 -26.54 8.00
C GLN A 83 15.76 -27.87 7.88
N GLU A 84 16.47 -28.96 8.12
CA GLU A 84 15.89 -30.31 8.22
C GLU A 84 15.04 -30.43 9.49
N ALA A 85 13.84 -29.85 9.46
CA ALA A 85 12.87 -30.03 10.53
C ALA A 85 12.17 -31.38 10.36
N ILE A 86 12.35 -32.27 11.33
CA ILE A 86 11.61 -33.52 11.42
C ILE A 86 10.14 -33.18 11.76
N ASN A 87 9.19 -33.85 11.10
CA ASN A 87 7.74 -33.72 11.34
C ASN A 87 7.08 -32.36 10.99
N THR A 88 7.63 -31.57 10.06
CA THR A 88 7.02 -30.30 9.59
C THR A 88 5.55 -30.43 9.19
N ALA A 89 5.20 -31.52 8.50
CA ALA A 89 3.83 -31.78 8.08
C ALA A 89 2.86 -31.87 9.28
N HIS A 90 3.27 -32.53 10.36
CA HIS A 90 2.47 -32.65 11.59
C HIS A 90 2.39 -31.32 12.36
N ILE A 91 3.50 -30.57 12.39
CA ILE A 91 3.52 -29.23 13.02
C ILE A 91 2.59 -28.29 12.26
N LEU A 92 2.57 -28.33 10.92
CA LEU A 92 1.63 -27.56 10.11
C LEU A 92 0.17 -27.97 10.39
N ASP A 93 -0.14 -29.27 10.47
CA ASP A 93 -1.51 -29.72 10.80
C ASP A 93 -1.93 -29.23 12.20
N THR A 94 -0.99 -29.21 13.15
CA THR A 94 -1.19 -28.65 14.48
C THR A 94 -1.45 -27.15 14.42
N ALA A 95 -0.65 -26.40 13.66
CA ALA A 95 -0.82 -24.97 13.43
C ALA A 95 -2.18 -24.65 12.78
N ALA A 96 -2.58 -25.41 11.76
CA ALA A 96 -3.89 -25.30 11.14
C ALA A 96 -5.02 -25.61 12.14
N SER A 97 -4.86 -26.62 13.00
CA SER A 97 -5.82 -26.93 14.06
C SER A 97 -5.95 -25.78 15.08
N LEU A 98 -4.84 -25.14 15.44
CA LEU A 98 -4.84 -23.98 16.33
C LEU A 98 -5.52 -22.77 15.68
N LEU A 99 -5.24 -22.50 14.40
CA LEU A 99 -5.93 -21.47 13.64
C LEU A 99 -7.45 -21.67 13.70
N ARG A 100 -7.93 -22.89 13.44
CA ARG A 100 -9.38 -23.19 13.48
C ARG A 100 -10.00 -23.02 14.86
N ARG A 101 -9.31 -23.42 15.92
CA ARG A 101 -9.89 -23.49 17.27
C ARG A 101 -9.83 -22.18 18.04
N HIS A 102 -8.87 -21.32 17.71
CA HIS A 102 -8.55 -20.15 18.53
C HIS A 102 -8.55 -18.83 17.78
N ILE A 103 -8.12 -18.81 16.51
CA ILE A 103 -7.88 -17.56 15.78
C ILE A 103 -8.97 -17.35 14.72
N LEU A 104 -8.95 -18.16 13.67
CA LEU A 104 -9.85 -18.14 12.52
C LEU A 104 -11.17 -18.84 12.85
N ARG A 105 -11.89 -18.33 13.84
CA ARG A 105 -13.24 -18.79 14.18
C ARG A 105 -14.17 -17.63 14.47
N THR A 106 -15.46 -17.85 14.21
CA THR A 106 -16.54 -16.97 14.61
C THR A 106 -16.73 -16.99 16.13
N TYR A 107 -17.58 -16.08 16.63
CA TYR A 107 -18.02 -16.12 18.01
C TYR A 107 -18.76 -17.44 18.34
N SER A 108 -19.61 -17.92 17.42
CA SER A 108 -20.32 -19.20 17.53
C SER A 108 -19.39 -20.43 17.49
N GLY A 109 -18.13 -20.25 17.10
CA GLY A 109 -17.11 -21.31 17.11
C GLY A 109 -16.86 -21.98 15.77
N GLU A 110 -17.52 -21.53 14.72
CA GLU A 110 -17.30 -22.02 13.36
C GLU A 110 -15.93 -21.58 12.84
N SER A 111 -15.19 -22.50 12.23
CA SER A 111 -13.89 -22.22 11.64
C SER A 111 -14.04 -21.50 10.31
N LEU A 112 -13.25 -20.44 10.12
CA LEU A 112 -13.13 -19.69 8.88
C LEU A 112 -12.00 -20.18 7.96
N LEU A 113 -11.09 -21.03 8.46
CA LEU A 113 -10.04 -21.63 7.63
C LEU A 113 -10.62 -22.71 6.72
N ILE A 114 -10.55 -22.48 5.41
CA ILE A 114 -11.07 -23.41 4.39
C ILE A 114 -9.97 -24.41 4.01
N THR A 115 -10.32 -25.69 3.97
CA THR A 115 -9.44 -26.75 3.44
C THR A 115 -9.96 -27.26 2.12
N LEU A 116 -9.11 -27.19 1.11
CA LEU A 116 -9.40 -27.66 -0.24
C LEU A 116 -8.61 -28.95 -0.45
N LYS A 117 -9.30 -30.02 -0.85
CA LYS A 117 -8.68 -31.29 -1.22
C LYS A 117 -8.98 -31.56 -2.69
N GLY A 118 -7.94 -31.69 -3.50
CA GLY A 118 -8.07 -31.94 -4.93
C GLY A 118 -6.74 -32.36 -5.55
N GLY A 119 -6.77 -33.28 -6.52
CA GLY A 119 -5.56 -33.73 -7.22
C GLY A 119 -4.53 -34.44 -6.33
N GLY A 120 -4.93 -34.97 -5.17
CA GLY A 120 -4.01 -35.58 -4.19
C GLY A 120 -3.33 -34.58 -3.25
N GLU A 121 -3.53 -33.28 -3.44
CA GLU A 121 -2.91 -32.21 -2.65
C GLU A 121 -3.92 -31.59 -1.68
N THR A 122 -3.42 -31.13 -0.53
CA THR A 122 -4.21 -30.36 0.45
C THR A 122 -3.78 -28.91 0.42
N SER A 123 -4.72 -27.99 0.19
CA SER A 123 -4.48 -26.55 0.30
C SER A 123 -5.31 -25.92 1.41
N PHE A 124 -4.81 -24.81 1.95
CA PHE A 124 -5.53 -23.96 2.89
C PHE A 124 -5.85 -22.64 2.23
N LYS A 125 -7.03 -22.09 2.55
CA LYS A 125 -7.49 -20.81 2.03
C LYS A 125 -8.17 -20.00 3.13
N LEU A 126 -7.87 -18.70 3.19
CA LEU A 126 -8.59 -17.75 4.04
C LEU A 126 -9.86 -17.28 3.32
N PRO A 127 -10.90 -16.90 4.07
CA PRO A 127 -12.13 -16.38 3.47
C PRO A 127 -11.87 -14.99 2.84
N PRO A 128 -12.76 -14.52 1.95
CA PRO A 128 -12.63 -13.22 1.30
C PRO A 128 -12.75 -12.04 2.27
N GLN A 129 -12.43 -10.83 1.77
CA GLN A 129 -12.34 -9.58 2.54
C GLN A 129 -13.60 -9.23 3.36
N HIS A 130 -14.80 -9.57 2.86
CA HIS A 130 -16.05 -9.29 3.58
C HIS A 130 -16.28 -10.18 4.81
N TYR A 131 -15.56 -11.31 4.93
CA TYR A 131 -15.59 -12.18 6.12
C TYR A 131 -14.36 -11.98 7.01
N LEU A 132 -13.17 -11.87 6.40
CA LEU A 132 -11.91 -11.58 7.06
C LEU A 132 -11.36 -10.29 6.46
N TRP A 133 -11.63 -9.18 7.12
CA TRP A 133 -11.15 -7.88 6.66
C TRP A 133 -9.68 -7.71 7.05
N VAL A 134 -8.89 -7.28 6.09
CA VAL A 134 -7.45 -7.03 6.24
C VAL A 134 -7.18 -5.62 5.73
N ASP A 135 -6.51 -4.79 6.52
CA ASP A 135 -6.19 -3.41 6.18
C ASP A 135 -5.36 -3.28 4.88
N ALA A 136 -4.36 -4.12 4.66
CA ALA A 136 -3.56 -4.14 3.43
C ALA A 136 -4.40 -4.47 2.19
N ASP A 137 -5.37 -5.39 2.31
CA ASP A 137 -6.27 -5.70 1.20
C ASP A 137 -7.33 -4.60 1.00
N ALA A 138 -7.73 -3.91 2.08
CA ALA A 138 -8.61 -2.74 2.00
C ALA A 138 -7.92 -1.54 1.32
N LEU A 139 -6.63 -1.33 1.58
CA LEU A 139 -5.81 -0.33 0.88
C LEU A 139 -5.78 -0.63 -0.62
N LEU A 140 -5.46 -1.87 -1.00
CA LEU A 140 -5.38 -2.28 -2.40
C LEU A 140 -6.72 -2.12 -3.10
N ALA A 141 -7.82 -2.56 -2.47
CA ALA A 141 -9.16 -2.41 -3.01
C ALA A 141 -9.56 -0.93 -3.18
N SER A 142 -9.28 -0.09 -2.17
CA SER A 142 -9.60 1.34 -2.22
C SER A 142 -8.76 2.07 -3.27
N SER A 143 -7.49 1.70 -3.44
CA SER A 143 -6.62 2.23 -4.50
C SER A 143 -7.15 1.85 -5.89
N SER A 144 -7.56 0.59 -6.10
CA SER A 144 -8.16 0.16 -7.36
C SER A 144 -9.49 0.88 -7.63
N GLN A 145 -10.36 0.99 -6.62
CA GLN A 145 -11.62 1.68 -6.74
C GLN A 145 -11.44 3.16 -7.08
N ALA A 146 -10.44 3.83 -6.49
CA ALA A 146 -10.08 5.20 -6.83
C ALA A 146 -9.75 5.35 -8.32
N THR A 147 -8.94 4.44 -8.88
CA THR A 147 -8.62 4.44 -10.32
C THR A 147 -9.86 4.21 -11.19
N GLU A 148 -10.74 3.28 -10.82
CA GLU A 148 -11.97 3.01 -11.57
C GLU A 148 -12.91 4.21 -11.58
N VAL A 149 -13.19 4.81 -10.41
CA VAL A 149 -14.11 5.96 -10.35
C VAL A 149 -13.54 7.18 -11.08
N GLU A 150 -12.23 7.34 -11.07
CA GLU A 150 -11.54 8.39 -11.81
C GLU A 150 -11.70 8.21 -13.33
N GLN A 151 -11.52 6.99 -13.85
CA GLN A 151 -11.73 6.66 -15.26
C GLN A 151 -13.17 6.93 -15.72
N GLU A 152 -14.13 6.81 -14.81
CA GLU A 152 -15.54 7.15 -15.05
C GLU A 152 -15.85 8.65 -14.90
N GLY A 153 -14.84 9.48 -14.63
CA GLY A 153 -14.99 10.93 -14.44
C GLY A 153 -15.61 11.34 -13.09
N ARG A 154 -15.61 10.45 -12.10
CA ARG A 154 -16.08 10.72 -10.74
C ARG A 154 -14.91 11.09 -9.82
N ASP A 155 -15.19 11.75 -8.69
CA ASP A 155 -14.15 12.20 -7.75
C ASP A 155 -13.51 11.00 -7.01
N PRO A 156 -12.22 10.68 -7.21
CA PRO A 156 -11.55 9.58 -6.54
C PRO A 156 -11.13 9.91 -5.11
N LEU A 157 -11.19 11.19 -4.71
CA LEU A 157 -10.65 11.67 -3.45
C LEU A 157 -11.12 10.88 -2.20
N PRO A 158 -12.41 10.55 -2.03
CA PRO A 158 -12.86 9.82 -0.83
C PRO A 158 -12.23 8.43 -0.71
N TYR A 159 -12.00 7.74 -1.83
CA TYR A 159 -11.39 6.42 -1.85
C TYR A 159 -9.90 6.48 -1.52
N LEU A 160 -9.21 7.50 -2.04
CA LEU A 160 -7.79 7.72 -1.76
C LEU A 160 -7.55 8.14 -0.30
N GLU A 161 -8.39 9.03 0.25
CA GLU A 161 -8.33 9.42 1.67
C GLU A 161 -8.59 8.21 2.57
N ALA A 162 -9.62 7.41 2.28
CA ALA A 162 -9.89 6.17 3.01
C ALA A 162 -8.69 5.21 2.94
N ALA A 163 -8.12 5.02 1.76
CA ALA A 163 -6.95 4.17 1.54
C ALA A 163 -5.75 4.62 2.39
N HIS A 164 -5.47 5.93 2.43
CA HIS A 164 -4.37 6.50 3.19
C HIS A 164 -4.52 6.29 4.70
N THR A 165 -5.73 6.42 5.26
CA THR A 165 -5.97 6.24 6.71
C THR A 165 -5.76 4.82 7.24
N LEU A 166 -5.68 3.82 6.35
CA LEU A 166 -5.42 2.43 6.72
C LEU A 166 -3.97 2.16 7.07
N VAL A 167 -3.06 2.99 6.55
CA VAL A 167 -1.61 2.80 6.70
C VAL A 167 -1.17 3.46 8.00
N ARG A 168 -0.79 2.66 9.00
CA ARG A 168 -0.40 3.13 10.34
C ARG A 168 1.03 2.77 10.73
N GLY A 169 1.79 2.23 9.80
CA GLY A 169 3.15 1.75 10.00
C GLY A 169 3.56 0.83 8.86
N GLU A 170 4.67 0.14 9.05
CA GLU A 170 5.18 -0.82 8.07
C GLU A 170 4.31 -2.06 8.00
N PHE A 171 4.13 -2.59 6.78
CA PHE A 171 3.38 -3.83 6.56
C PHE A 171 4.12 -5.00 7.21
N LEU A 172 3.51 -5.75 8.13
CA LEU A 172 4.15 -6.85 8.87
C LEU A 172 5.54 -6.42 9.38
N ASP A 173 5.56 -5.44 10.28
CA ASP A 173 6.75 -4.83 10.87
C ASP A 173 7.65 -5.82 11.65
N GLU A 174 7.06 -6.87 12.21
CA GLU A 174 7.80 -7.98 12.84
C GLU A 174 8.50 -8.92 11.84
N ASP A 175 8.10 -8.91 10.56
CA ASP A 175 8.52 -9.86 9.53
C ASP A 175 9.18 -9.15 8.32
N LEU A 176 10.05 -8.17 8.61
CA LEU A 176 10.74 -7.36 7.59
C LEU A 176 11.64 -8.20 6.67
N ASP A 177 12.34 -9.19 7.22
CA ASP A 177 13.30 -10.02 6.46
C ASP A 177 12.67 -11.31 5.92
N ALA A 178 11.39 -11.56 6.22
CA ALA A 178 10.73 -12.79 5.79
C ALA A 178 10.56 -12.83 4.27
N LYS A 179 11.21 -13.79 3.60
CA LYS A 179 11.15 -13.93 2.12
C LYS A 179 9.71 -14.00 1.58
N TRP A 180 8.82 -14.67 2.32
CA TRP A 180 7.41 -14.84 1.93
C TRP A 180 6.59 -13.55 2.01
N SER A 181 7.03 -12.54 2.77
CA SER A 181 6.33 -11.24 2.91
C SER A 181 6.72 -10.25 1.81
N GLN A 182 7.93 -10.37 1.26
CA GLN A 182 8.53 -9.38 0.34
C GLN A 182 7.66 -9.07 -0.88
N GLY A 183 7.12 -10.09 -1.55
CA GLY A 183 6.30 -9.87 -2.74
C GLY A 183 5.04 -9.06 -2.45
N LYS A 184 4.34 -9.36 -1.35
CA LYS A 184 3.16 -8.61 -0.91
C LYS A 184 3.55 -7.21 -0.43
N ARG A 185 4.66 -7.07 0.30
CA ARG A 185 5.22 -5.79 0.76
C ARG A 185 5.47 -4.84 -0.42
N LEU A 186 6.11 -5.32 -1.49
CA LEU A 186 6.35 -4.52 -2.70
C LEU A 186 5.03 -4.04 -3.33
N VAL A 187 4.03 -4.92 -3.47
CA VAL A 187 2.71 -4.56 -4.02
C VAL A 187 2.01 -3.51 -3.16
N VAL A 188 2.01 -3.72 -1.85
CA VAL A 188 1.37 -2.83 -0.88
C VAL A 188 2.06 -1.47 -0.83
N ASN A 189 3.40 -1.44 -0.75
CA ASN A 189 4.16 -0.19 -0.77
C ASN A 189 3.99 0.54 -2.09
N GLY A 190 3.98 -0.14 -3.24
CA GLY A 190 3.65 0.49 -4.51
C GLY A 190 2.26 1.12 -4.54
N ALA A 191 1.26 0.51 -3.88
CA ALA A 191 -0.07 1.12 -3.71
C ALA A 191 -0.05 2.33 -2.77
N ARG A 192 0.69 2.28 -1.66
CA ARG A 192 0.88 3.41 -0.73
C ARG A 192 1.41 4.64 -1.46
N HIS A 193 2.48 4.48 -2.26
CA HIS A 193 3.07 5.59 -3.02
C HIS A 193 2.10 6.14 -4.06
N ARG A 194 1.40 5.27 -4.83
CA ARG A 194 0.40 5.73 -5.80
C ARG A 194 -0.74 6.52 -5.15
N VAL A 195 -1.22 6.08 -3.99
CA VAL A 195 -2.25 6.80 -3.22
C VAL A 195 -1.72 8.15 -2.75
N LEU A 196 -0.50 8.19 -2.18
CA LEU A 196 0.14 9.42 -1.72
C LEU A 196 0.23 10.47 -2.83
N TYR A 197 0.87 10.13 -3.95
CA TYR A 197 1.11 11.10 -5.03
C TYR A 197 -0.19 11.54 -5.69
N ARG A 198 -1.17 10.63 -5.87
CA ARG A 198 -2.48 11.03 -6.40
C ARG A 198 -3.23 11.98 -5.45
N LEU A 199 -3.14 11.77 -4.13
CA LEU A 199 -3.71 12.71 -3.15
C LEU A 199 -3.04 14.08 -3.23
N VAL A 200 -1.70 14.13 -3.32
CA VAL A 200 -0.94 15.38 -3.49
C VAL A 200 -1.43 16.13 -4.73
N GLU A 201 -1.48 15.46 -5.88
CA GLU A 201 -1.96 16.04 -7.14
C GLU A 201 -3.38 16.60 -7.02
N LEU A 202 -4.30 15.86 -6.39
CA LEU A 202 -5.69 16.30 -6.21
C LEU A 202 -5.81 17.49 -5.26
N TYR A 203 -5.05 17.51 -4.16
CA TYR A 203 -5.03 18.65 -3.24
C TYR A 203 -4.45 19.89 -3.90
N VAL A 204 -3.33 19.76 -4.63
CA VAL A 204 -2.73 20.86 -5.40
C VAL A 204 -3.72 21.38 -6.45
N GLY A 205 -4.34 20.49 -7.24
CA GLY A 205 -5.33 20.87 -8.25
C GLY A 205 -6.58 21.56 -7.68
N LYS A 206 -6.97 21.21 -6.45
CA LYS A 206 -8.07 21.86 -5.70
C LYS A 206 -7.61 23.08 -4.86
N GLN A 207 -6.38 23.58 -5.05
CA GLN A 207 -5.79 24.71 -4.30
C GLN A 207 -5.70 24.48 -2.78
N GLN A 208 -5.70 23.22 -2.34
CA GLN A 208 -5.54 22.80 -0.96
C GLN A 208 -4.06 22.55 -0.62
N MET A 209 -3.18 23.50 -0.94
CA MET A 209 -1.71 23.34 -0.82
C MET A 209 -1.25 22.91 0.58
N ASN A 210 -1.89 23.42 1.63
CA ASN A 210 -1.53 23.06 3.01
C ASN A 210 -1.77 21.57 3.30
N ARG A 211 -2.81 20.95 2.71
CA ARG A 211 -3.08 19.51 2.89
C ARG A 211 -2.05 18.67 2.15
N ALA A 212 -1.62 19.11 0.95
CA ALA A 212 -0.55 18.44 0.20
C ALA A 212 0.79 18.52 0.94
N GLU A 213 1.12 19.69 1.49
CA GLU A 213 2.34 19.92 2.28
C GLU A 213 2.38 19.02 3.52
N GLU A 214 1.30 19.00 4.32
CA GLU A 214 1.20 18.17 5.52
C GLU A 214 1.31 16.67 5.20
N LEU A 215 0.66 16.24 4.10
CA LEU A 215 0.69 14.86 3.64
C LEU A 215 2.12 14.41 3.28
N LEU A 216 2.85 15.21 2.52
CA LEU A 216 4.25 14.91 2.14
C LEU A 216 5.20 14.98 3.34
N PHE A 217 5.00 15.96 4.23
CA PHE A 217 5.83 16.09 5.42
C PHE A 217 5.69 14.86 6.32
N ASN A 218 4.46 14.44 6.62
CA ASN A 218 4.22 13.24 7.44
C ASN A 218 4.81 11.99 6.79
N PHE A 219 4.68 11.85 5.46
CA PHE A 219 5.26 10.72 4.75
C PHE A 219 6.80 10.68 4.85
N LEU A 220 7.47 11.83 4.76
CA LEU A 220 8.93 11.95 4.88
C LEU A 220 9.45 11.72 6.30
N VAL A 221 8.62 11.92 7.34
CA VAL A 221 9.01 11.55 8.72
C VAL A 221 9.25 10.04 8.80
N ASP A 222 8.38 9.25 8.19
CA ASP A 222 8.49 7.78 8.17
C ASP A 222 9.44 7.27 7.09
N ASN A 223 9.57 8.00 5.98
CA ASN A 223 10.37 7.63 4.80
C ASN A 223 11.37 8.73 4.44
N PRO A 224 12.35 9.02 5.32
CA PRO A 224 13.21 10.19 5.19
C PRO A 224 14.10 10.17 3.94
N THR A 225 14.32 9.01 3.33
CA THR A 225 15.14 8.85 2.12
C THR A 225 14.32 8.76 0.83
N ASP A 226 13.02 9.01 0.88
CA ASP A 226 12.17 9.14 -0.32
C ASP A 226 12.41 10.49 -0.98
N GLU A 227 13.28 10.49 -1.99
CA GLU A 227 13.69 11.69 -2.70
C GLU A 227 12.58 12.30 -3.58
N ASP A 228 11.61 11.49 -4.03
CA ASP A 228 10.48 11.96 -4.84
C ASP A 228 9.52 12.79 -3.99
N ALA A 229 9.20 12.32 -2.78
CA ALA A 229 8.38 13.05 -1.82
C ALA A 229 9.09 14.32 -1.36
N LEU A 230 10.41 14.25 -1.13
CA LEU A 230 11.25 15.41 -0.83
C LEU A 230 11.17 16.46 -1.94
N CYS A 231 11.31 16.05 -3.20
CA CYS A 231 11.24 16.97 -4.34
C CYS A 231 9.90 17.67 -4.44
N GLN A 232 8.80 16.92 -4.31
CA GLN A 232 7.45 17.50 -4.32
C GLN A 232 7.25 18.50 -3.18
N LEU A 233 7.70 18.19 -1.97
CA LEU A 233 7.58 19.10 -0.83
C LEU A 233 8.44 20.36 -1.03
N MET A 234 9.67 20.22 -1.54
CA MET A 234 10.53 21.35 -1.85
C MET A 234 9.90 22.30 -2.88
N LEU A 235 9.25 21.76 -3.92
CA LEU A 235 8.52 22.55 -4.93
C LEU A 235 7.38 23.34 -4.28
N LEU A 236 6.52 22.68 -3.49
CA LEU A 236 5.40 23.34 -2.81
C LEU A 236 5.87 24.45 -1.85
N LEU A 237 6.95 24.22 -1.11
CA LEU A 237 7.54 25.23 -0.23
C LEU A 237 8.10 26.40 -1.02
N ALA A 238 8.78 26.15 -2.15
CA ALA A 238 9.36 27.18 -2.99
C ALA A 238 8.30 28.05 -3.69
N GLU A 239 7.18 27.46 -4.12
CA GLU A 239 6.00 28.19 -4.64
C GLU A 239 5.40 29.15 -3.61
N LYS A 240 5.42 28.76 -2.33
CA LYS A 240 4.99 29.60 -1.20
C LYS A 240 6.08 30.54 -0.69
N GLU A 241 7.13 30.76 -1.48
CA GLU A 241 8.31 31.58 -1.17
C GLU A 241 9.12 31.13 0.06
N ARG A 242 8.86 29.94 0.59
CA ARG A 242 9.54 29.35 1.76
C ARG A 242 10.80 28.57 1.37
N ARG A 243 11.65 29.19 0.54
CA ARG A 243 12.87 28.58 -0.01
C ARG A 243 13.84 28.08 1.06
N HIS A 244 13.99 28.83 2.15
CA HIS A 244 14.86 28.44 3.27
C HIS A 244 14.40 27.13 3.91
N GLU A 245 13.09 26.92 4.03
CA GLU A 245 12.53 25.69 4.59
C GLU A 245 12.74 24.50 3.63
N ALA A 246 12.55 24.71 2.32
CA ALA A 246 12.84 23.70 1.30
C ALA A 246 14.31 23.23 1.36
N LEU A 247 15.25 24.18 1.47
CA LEU A 247 16.68 23.85 1.58
C LEU A 247 17.04 23.21 2.94
N ASN A 248 16.35 23.59 4.02
CA ASN A 248 16.55 22.96 5.33
C ASN A 248 16.17 21.47 5.29
N ILE A 249 15.01 21.14 4.72
CA ILE A 249 14.57 19.74 4.68
C ILE A 249 15.45 18.90 3.74
N TYR A 250 15.90 19.46 2.61
CA TYR A 250 16.89 18.78 1.77
C TYR A 250 18.16 18.43 2.53
N ARG A 251 18.75 19.38 3.28
CA ARG A 251 19.97 19.10 4.05
C ARG A 251 19.76 18.00 5.09
N TYR A 252 18.59 17.97 5.73
CA TYR A 252 18.25 16.90 6.66
C TYR A 252 18.27 15.53 5.97
N VAL A 253 17.56 15.39 4.84
CA VAL A 253 17.53 14.13 4.07
C VAL A 253 18.90 13.76 3.51
N ALA A 254 19.64 14.73 2.98
CA ALA A 254 20.99 14.50 2.44
C ALA A 254 21.96 13.97 3.51
N ASN A 255 21.85 14.43 4.75
CA ASN A 255 22.65 13.89 5.86
C ASN A 255 22.28 12.42 6.14
N ILE A 256 21.00 12.07 6.12
CA ILE A 256 20.55 10.67 6.33
C ILE A 256 21.07 9.77 5.21
N LEU A 257 20.93 10.20 3.95
CA LEU A 257 21.48 9.47 2.80
C LEU A 257 23.00 9.28 2.94
N HIS A 258 23.71 10.32 3.35
CA HIS A 258 25.16 10.25 3.56
C HIS A 258 25.54 9.24 4.65
N ASP A 259 24.80 9.21 5.77
CA ASP A 259 24.98 8.21 6.83
C ASP A 259 24.73 6.78 6.32
N GLU A 260 23.79 6.61 5.38
CA GLU A 260 23.55 5.36 4.63
C GLU A 260 24.57 5.09 3.51
N LYS A 261 25.59 5.94 3.34
CA LYS A 261 26.59 5.89 2.26
C LYS A 261 25.98 5.98 0.85
N ARG A 262 24.90 6.75 0.74
CA ARG A 262 24.23 7.12 -0.51
C ARG A 262 24.39 8.61 -0.77
N GLU A 263 24.45 8.98 -2.03
CA GLU A 263 24.40 10.38 -2.46
C GLU A 263 22.98 10.71 -2.93
N PRO A 264 22.49 11.96 -2.72
CA PRO A 264 21.24 12.41 -3.30
C PRO A 264 21.25 12.24 -4.82
N ALA A 265 20.12 11.84 -5.39
CA ALA A 265 19.96 11.67 -6.82
C ALA A 265 20.18 12.98 -7.60
N THR A 266 20.57 12.84 -8.86
CA THR A 266 20.92 13.98 -9.73
C THR A 266 19.77 14.96 -9.93
N TYR A 267 18.53 14.47 -9.97
CA TYR A 267 17.34 15.32 -10.10
C TYR A 267 17.08 16.13 -8.83
N THR A 268 17.25 15.52 -7.64
CA THR A 268 17.15 16.19 -6.34
C THR A 268 18.17 17.34 -6.23
N GLN A 269 19.43 17.06 -6.57
CA GLN A 269 20.49 18.08 -6.58
C GLN A 269 20.20 19.22 -7.57
N SER A 270 19.67 18.88 -8.74
CA SER A 270 19.29 19.86 -9.76
C SER A 270 18.19 20.79 -9.28
N LEU A 271 17.17 20.26 -8.60
CA LEU A 271 16.09 21.05 -8.01
C LEU A 271 16.61 21.99 -6.90
N VAL A 272 17.50 21.51 -6.03
CA VAL A 272 18.12 22.33 -4.99
C VAL A 272 18.87 23.52 -5.60
N ASN A 273 19.64 23.27 -6.66
CA ASN A 273 20.34 24.33 -7.38
C ASN A 273 19.35 25.36 -7.96
N GLN A 274 18.23 24.91 -8.54
CA GLN A 274 17.18 25.81 -9.04
C GLN A 274 16.57 26.66 -7.91
N ILE A 275 16.24 26.07 -6.77
CA ILE A 275 15.66 26.79 -5.63
C ILE A 275 16.64 27.83 -5.07
N GLN A 276 17.93 27.52 -5.00
CA GLN A 276 18.98 28.42 -4.52
C GLN A 276 19.15 29.67 -5.40
N HIS A 277 19.10 29.50 -6.73
CA HIS A 277 19.28 30.59 -7.69
C HIS A 277 17.95 31.31 -8.02
N GLY A 278 16.86 30.90 -7.35
CA GLY A 278 15.50 31.31 -7.65
C GLY A 278 14.90 30.41 -8.71
N LEU A 279 13.71 29.84 -8.43
CA LEU A 279 12.89 29.25 -9.47
C LEU A 279 12.57 30.37 -10.46
N SER A 280 13.23 30.36 -11.62
CA SER A 280 12.75 31.13 -12.76
C SER A 280 11.46 30.45 -13.19
N LEU A 281 10.35 30.75 -12.51
CA LEU A 281 9.02 30.48 -13.04
C LEU A 281 8.95 31.33 -14.30
N GLN A 282 9.35 30.76 -15.44
CA GLN A 282 9.02 31.30 -16.73
C GLN A 282 7.49 31.34 -16.77
N GLU A 283 6.91 32.52 -16.49
CA GLU A 283 5.72 32.97 -17.18
C GLU A 283 6.03 32.87 -18.68
N ASP A 284 5.74 31.71 -19.27
CA ASP A 284 5.51 31.40 -20.69
C ASP A 284 6.02 29.99 -21.01
N SER A 285 5.16 29.00 -20.80
CA SER A 285 5.03 27.86 -21.72
C SER A 285 3.76 27.08 -21.39
N ALA A 286 2.71 27.37 -22.16
CA ALA A 286 1.72 26.38 -22.48
C ALA A 286 2.43 25.15 -23.08
N THR A 287 2.53 24.06 -22.31
CA THR A 287 2.32 22.66 -22.71
C THR A 287 2.88 21.74 -21.61
N TYR A 288 2.05 21.35 -20.64
CA TYR A 288 2.19 20.03 -20.04
C TYR A 288 1.35 19.08 -20.88
N SER A 289 1.99 18.50 -21.90
CA SER A 289 1.42 17.37 -22.63
C SER A 289 1.28 16.21 -21.65
N THR A 290 0.05 15.88 -21.33
CA THR A 290 -0.35 14.60 -20.75
C THR A 290 0.29 13.46 -21.54
N LEU A 291 1.08 12.62 -20.89
CA LEU A 291 1.43 11.30 -21.41
C LEU A 291 0.14 10.46 -21.44
N ASN A 292 -0.64 10.62 -22.51
CA ASN A 292 -1.69 9.69 -22.85
C ASN A 292 -1.08 8.53 -23.64
N ALA A 293 -1.24 7.33 -23.08
CA ALA A 293 -1.05 6.08 -23.77
C ALA A 293 -2.18 5.89 -24.80
N ASN A 294 -1.98 6.44 -25.99
CA ASN A 294 -2.61 6.02 -27.25
C ASN A 294 -2.16 7.02 -28.32
N ASP A 295 -1.20 6.61 -29.14
CA ASP A 295 -1.17 6.89 -30.58
C ASP A 295 0.10 6.27 -31.17
N LEU A 296 0.04 4.95 -31.27
CA LEU A 296 0.75 4.22 -32.31
C LEU A 296 0.03 4.53 -33.64
N LEU A 297 0.83 4.89 -34.64
CA LEU A 297 0.61 4.76 -36.09
C LEU A 297 0.43 6.06 -36.90
N ILE A 298 1.31 6.17 -37.92
CA ILE A 298 1.13 6.80 -39.26
C ILE A 298 1.80 8.18 -39.49
N PHE A 299 3.06 8.11 -39.94
CA PHE A 299 3.64 8.65 -41.20
C PHE A 299 3.81 10.19 -41.42
N PRO A 300 4.63 10.62 -42.43
CA PRO A 300 5.63 11.68 -42.28
C PRO A 300 5.29 12.95 -43.08
N LEU A 301 5.96 14.09 -42.82
CA LEU A 301 6.27 15.03 -43.90
C LEU A 301 7.42 15.99 -43.56
N VAL A 302 8.41 15.95 -44.44
CA VAL A 302 9.47 16.95 -44.66
C VAL A 302 8.85 18.21 -45.26
N ILE A 303 9.09 19.40 -44.68
CA ILE A 303 9.19 20.66 -45.45
C ILE A 303 10.31 21.54 -44.88
N GLN A 304 11.09 22.05 -45.82
CA GLN A 304 12.39 22.68 -45.74
C GLN A 304 12.29 24.21 -45.55
N VAL A 305 13.27 24.75 -44.83
CA VAL A 305 13.57 26.17 -44.63
C VAL A 305 14.01 26.83 -45.94
N GLU A 306 13.57 28.06 -46.25
CA GLU A 306 14.42 29.01 -47.00
C GLU A 306 14.23 30.48 -46.58
N ARG A 307 15.37 31.19 -46.66
CA ARG A 307 15.67 32.57 -46.26
C ARG A 307 15.48 33.55 -47.43
N ARG A 308 14.94 34.74 -47.12
CA ARG A 308 15.44 36.10 -47.48
C ARG A 308 15.95 36.34 -48.93
N LEU A 309 15.29 37.26 -49.67
CA LEU A 309 15.81 38.61 -50.03
C LEU A 309 15.06 39.28 -51.21
N ALA A 310 14.80 40.58 -51.01
CA ALA A 310 14.95 41.70 -51.95
C ALA A 310 13.93 41.99 -53.09
N ARG A 311 13.38 43.21 -52.96
CA ARG A 311 13.32 44.31 -53.94
C ARG A 311 12.32 44.27 -55.12
N ASN A 312 11.45 45.27 -55.03
CA ASN A 312 11.22 46.34 -56.01
C ASN A 312 10.27 46.13 -57.21
N LEU A 313 9.39 47.13 -57.29
CA LEU A 313 9.02 47.96 -58.45
C LEU A 313 7.76 47.59 -59.25
N VAL A 314 6.82 48.55 -59.12
CA VAL A 314 5.68 48.96 -59.95
C VAL A 314 4.39 48.16 -59.80
#